data_AF-A0A812TYB5-F1
#
_entry.id   AF-A0A812TYB5-F1
#
_cell.length_a   1.000
_cell.length_b   1.000
_cell.length_c   1.000
_cell.angle_alpha   90.00
_cell.angle_beta   90.00
_cell.angle_gamma   90.00
#
_symmetry.space_group_name_H-M   'P 1'
#
loop_
_entity.id
_entity.type
_entity.pdbx_description
1 polymer ?
#
loop_
_entity_poly.entity_id
_entity_poly.type
_entity_poly.pdbx_seq_one_letter_code
_entity_poly.pdbx_strand_id
1 'polypeptide(L)'
;DAPFHARCTRQIHAKVLVGINKVTFPPPCKGAAEDLVRSLCKEDPSERLPMKEGGVANLKKHTFFKGFDWQAFEKQSLEPPYKPQVKNKKDIGNFHALKDDLPPQVPYKDDGSGWDKDFATSTFDDPEEQEAGHDLMTLTLLTPSGLQVTPLGNAPLPVRVPIVNPAHVSTHQFT
;
A
#
# COMPACT_ATOMS: atom_id res chain seq x y z
N ASP A 1 -6.43 16.89 -21.03
CA ASP A 1 -6.57 15.54 -21.59
C ASP A 1 -5.23 14.83 -21.68
N ALA A 2 -5.25 13.49 -21.68
CA ALA A 2 -4.09 12.66 -21.93
C ALA A 2 -3.50 12.93 -23.34
N PRO A 3 -2.17 12.77 -23.55
CA PRO A 3 -1.52 13.06 -24.83
C PRO A 3 -2.06 12.21 -25.99
N PHE A 4 -2.49 10.98 -25.71
CA PHE A 4 -3.19 10.12 -26.65
C PHE A 4 -4.65 9.97 -26.22
N HIS A 5 -5.52 10.78 -26.82
CA HIS A 5 -6.95 10.76 -26.52
C HIS A 5 -7.77 10.58 -27.80
N ALA A 6 -8.79 9.72 -27.76
CA ALA A 6 -9.76 9.53 -28.83
C ALA A 6 -11.06 8.93 -28.26
N ARG A 7 -12.11 8.87 -29.08
CA ARG A 7 -13.44 8.41 -28.66
C ARG A 7 -13.54 6.90 -28.45
N CYS A 8 -12.63 6.11 -29.03
CA CYS A 8 -12.62 4.67 -28.85
C CYS A 8 -11.20 4.12 -28.70
N THR A 9 -11.07 2.99 -28.01
CA THR A 9 -9.79 2.33 -27.69
C THR A 9 -8.94 2.07 -28.91
N ARG A 10 -9.54 1.60 -30.01
CA ARG A 10 -8.82 1.37 -31.28
C ARG A 10 -8.15 2.63 -31.81
N GLN A 11 -8.81 3.78 -31.72
CA GLN A 11 -8.23 5.06 -32.16
C GLN A 11 -7.14 5.54 -31.20
N ILE A 12 -7.27 5.30 -29.90
CA ILE A 12 -6.21 5.58 -28.92
C ILE A 12 -4.97 4.77 -29.28
N HIS A 13 -5.11 3.46 -29.52
CA HIS A 13 -4.00 2.58 -29.90
C HIS A 13 -3.33 3.04 -31.19
N ALA A 14 -4.13 3.39 -32.20
CA ALA A 14 -3.59 3.94 -33.45
C ALA A 14 -2.77 5.22 -33.21
N LYS A 15 -3.23 6.12 -32.33
CA LYS A 15 -2.47 7.34 -31.96
C LYS A 15 -1.19 7.03 -31.18
N VAL A 16 -1.20 6.02 -30.31
CA VAL A 16 -0.01 5.58 -29.57
C VAL A 16 1.05 5.06 -30.54
N LEU A 17 0.66 4.26 -31.54
CA LEU A 17 1.56 3.76 -32.58
C LEU A 17 2.14 4.87 -33.47
N VAL A 18 1.38 5.94 -33.71
CA VAL A 18 1.89 7.13 -34.42
C VAL A 18 2.97 7.86 -33.58
N GLY A 19 2.96 7.69 -32.26
CA GLY A 19 4.00 8.14 -31.37
C GLY A 19 3.86 9.60 -30.90
N ILE A 20 4.60 9.91 -29.83
CA ILE A 20 4.53 11.21 -29.14
C ILE A 20 4.98 12.38 -30.04
N ASN A 21 5.79 12.12 -31.07
CA ASN A 21 6.32 13.12 -32.01
C ASN A 21 5.23 13.85 -32.81
N LYS A 22 4.05 13.25 -32.96
CA LYS A 22 2.91 13.88 -33.64
C LYS A 22 1.95 14.60 -32.67
N VAL A 23 2.18 14.50 -31.37
CA VAL A 23 1.38 15.21 -30.36
C VAL A 23 1.85 16.66 -30.25
N THR A 24 0.89 17.58 -30.31
CA THR A 24 1.11 19.00 -30.07
C THR A 24 1.00 19.30 -28.58
N PHE A 25 2.09 19.79 -27.99
CA PHE A 25 2.11 20.16 -26.58
C PHE A 25 1.49 21.54 -26.35
N PRO A 26 0.70 21.71 -25.27
CA PRO A 26 0.15 23.01 -24.91
C PRO A 26 1.28 23.97 -24.51
N PRO A 27 1.10 25.30 -24.67
CA PRO A 27 2.16 26.28 -24.42
C PRO A 27 2.89 26.16 -23.06
N PRO A 28 2.21 25.89 -21.92
CA PRO A 28 2.88 25.75 -20.62
C PRO A 28 3.81 24.54 -20.52
N CYS A 29 3.62 23.54 -21.38
CA CYS A 29 4.40 22.30 -21.36
C CYS A 29 5.55 22.32 -22.38
N LYS A 30 5.74 23.38 -23.15
CA LYS A 30 6.82 23.48 -24.14
C LYS A 30 8.19 23.63 -23.47
N GLY A 31 9.25 23.33 -24.22
CA GLY A 31 10.63 23.44 -23.74
C GLY A 31 11.08 22.18 -23.00
N ALA A 32 11.67 22.33 -21.81
CA ALA A 32 12.28 21.21 -21.07
C ALA A 32 11.28 20.11 -20.68
N ALA A 33 10.01 20.47 -20.42
CA ALA A 33 8.97 19.50 -20.09
C ALA A 33 8.56 18.66 -21.31
N GLU A 34 8.37 19.31 -22.46
CA GLU A 34 8.10 18.64 -23.73
C GLU A 34 9.25 17.70 -24.11
N ASP A 35 10.49 18.18 -24.03
CA ASP A 35 11.68 17.38 -24.34
C ASP A 35 11.79 16.14 -23.44
N LEU A 36 11.51 16.29 -22.14
CA LEU A 36 11.46 15.17 -21.20
C LEU A 36 10.42 14.13 -21.63
N VAL A 37 9.18 14.56 -21.89
CA VAL A 37 8.09 13.65 -22.26
C VAL A 37 8.41 12.95 -23.59
N ARG A 38 8.96 13.66 -24.58
CA ARG A 38 9.38 13.07 -25.86
C ARG A 38 10.51 12.05 -25.69
N SER A 39 11.43 12.30 -24.76
CA SER A 39 12.54 11.40 -24.44
C SER A 39 12.10 10.15 -23.66
N LEU A 40 11.04 10.25 -22.87
CA LEU A 40 10.44 9.12 -22.16
C LEU A 40 9.53 8.27 -23.05
N CYS A 41 8.80 8.90 -23.97
CA CYS A 41 7.83 8.23 -24.84
C CYS A 41 8.39 7.97 -26.25
N LYS A 42 9.67 7.56 -26.35
CA LYS A 42 10.25 7.08 -27.60
C LYS A 42 9.54 5.80 -28.07
N GLU A 43 9.40 5.68 -29.38
CA GLU A 43 8.74 4.55 -30.05
C GLU A 43 9.50 3.24 -29.77
N ASP A 44 10.82 3.26 -29.97
CA ASP A 44 11.71 2.19 -29.53
C ASP A 44 11.89 2.26 -28.00
N PRO A 45 11.54 1.20 -27.24
CA PRO A 45 11.76 1.14 -25.81
C PRO A 45 13.22 1.30 -25.39
N SER A 46 14.18 0.79 -26.17
CA SER A 46 15.62 0.86 -25.86
C SER A 46 16.15 2.30 -25.89
N GLU A 47 15.53 3.16 -26.71
CA GLU A 47 15.87 4.57 -26.85
C GLU A 47 15.25 5.47 -25.79
N ARG A 48 14.39 4.94 -24.91
CA ARG A 48 13.79 5.73 -23.83
C ARG A 48 14.86 6.17 -22.85
N LEU A 49 14.76 7.41 -22.37
CA LEU A 49 15.81 8.06 -21.57
C LEU A 49 16.40 7.18 -20.43
N PRO A 50 15.60 6.46 -19.62
CA PRO A 50 16.13 5.63 -18.54
C PRO A 50 16.61 4.25 -18.97
N MET A 51 16.40 3.85 -20.23
CA MET A 51 16.81 2.55 -20.79
C MET A 51 18.18 2.61 -21.46
N LYS A 52 18.65 3.83 -21.77
CA LYS A 52 20.01 4.07 -22.26
C LYS A 52 21.05 3.79 -21.17
N GLU A 53 22.30 3.62 -21.59
CA GLU A 53 23.44 3.54 -20.67
C GLU A 53 23.43 4.70 -19.66
N GLY A 54 23.64 4.39 -18.37
CA GLY A 54 23.48 5.33 -17.27
C GLY A 54 22.09 5.31 -16.61
N GLY A 55 21.10 4.66 -17.22
CA GLY A 55 19.83 4.33 -16.59
C GLY A 55 19.05 5.56 -16.07
N VAL A 56 18.54 5.45 -14.84
CA VAL A 56 17.79 6.53 -14.17
C VAL A 56 18.64 7.79 -13.94
N ALA A 57 19.98 7.71 -13.96
CA ALA A 57 20.82 8.90 -13.82
C ALA A 57 20.60 9.89 -14.98
N ASN A 58 20.26 9.40 -16.18
CA ASN A 58 19.91 10.23 -17.32
C ASN A 58 18.64 11.05 -17.07
N LEU A 59 17.66 10.46 -16.38
CA LEU A 59 16.44 11.15 -15.95
C LEU A 59 16.76 12.26 -14.95
N LYS A 60 17.54 11.95 -13.90
CA LYS A 60 17.91 12.92 -12.85
C LYS A 60 18.71 14.11 -13.39
N LYS A 61 19.52 13.91 -14.43
CA LYS A 61 20.35 14.93 -15.09
C LYS A 61 19.61 15.75 -16.16
N HIS A 62 18.37 15.40 -16.49
CA HIS A 62 17.61 16.07 -17.54
C HIS A 62 17.39 17.56 -17.21
N THR A 63 17.36 18.42 -18.24
CA THR A 63 17.22 19.89 -18.08
C THR A 63 15.94 20.30 -17.37
N PHE A 64 14.88 19.49 -17.47
CA PHE A 64 13.63 19.67 -16.72
C PHE A 64 13.84 19.68 -15.20
N PHE A 65 14.78 18.88 -14.69
CA PHE A 65 15.11 18.80 -13.26
C PHE A 65 16.32 19.67 -12.89
N LYS A 66 16.69 20.65 -13.73
CA LYS A 66 17.79 21.57 -13.43
C LYS A 66 17.47 22.34 -12.13
N GLY A 67 18.34 22.19 -11.14
CA GLY A 67 18.19 22.82 -9.82
C GLY A 67 17.33 22.02 -8.83
N PHE A 68 16.84 20.84 -9.21
CA PHE A 68 16.11 19.97 -8.29
C PHE A 68 17.08 19.23 -7.36
N ASP A 69 16.88 19.35 -6.05
CA ASP A 69 17.70 18.68 -5.04
C ASP A 69 17.19 17.24 -4.80
N TRP A 70 17.78 16.30 -5.53
CA TRP A 70 17.47 14.88 -5.40
C TRP A 70 17.83 14.30 -4.03
N GLN A 71 18.85 14.85 -3.34
CA GLN A 71 19.28 14.33 -2.05
C GLN A 71 18.31 14.75 -0.95
N ALA A 72 17.83 16.00 -0.97
CA ALA A 72 16.77 16.47 -0.08
C ALA A 72 15.44 15.75 -0.35
N PHE A 73 15.14 15.45 -1.62
CA PHE A 73 13.97 14.66 -1.99
C PHE A 73 14.00 13.25 -1.39
N GLU A 74 15.12 12.54 -1.52
CA GLU A 74 15.30 11.19 -0.95
C GLU A 74 15.21 11.18 0.59
N LYS A 75 15.64 12.28 1.25
CA LYS A 75 15.51 12.47 2.69
C LYS A 75 14.13 13.00 3.12
N GLN A 76 13.19 13.18 2.20
CA GLN A 76 11.86 13.75 2.43
C GLN A 76 11.90 15.12 3.13
N SER A 77 12.96 15.91 2.89
CA SER A 77 13.16 17.22 3.53
C SER A 77 12.73 18.40 2.67
N LEU A 78 12.35 18.15 1.41
CA LEU A 78 11.75 19.18 0.55
C LEU A 78 10.31 19.46 0.96
N GLU A 79 9.93 20.73 0.95
CA GLU A 79 8.53 21.11 1.14
C GLU A 79 7.71 20.70 -0.10
N PRO A 80 6.64 19.89 0.05
CA PRO A 80 5.80 19.53 -1.08
C PRO A 80 4.99 20.75 -1.56
N PRO A 81 4.76 20.89 -2.87
CA PRO A 81 4.01 22.03 -3.43
C PRO A 81 2.53 22.05 -3.00
N TYR A 82 2.00 20.91 -2.55
CA TYR A 82 0.64 20.78 -2.03
C TYR A 82 0.63 19.90 -0.78
N LYS A 83 0.03 20.42 0.29
CA LYS A 83 -0.18 19.70 1.56
C LYS A 83 -1.69 19.50 1.75
N PRO A 84 -2.23 18.28 1.53
CA PRO A 84 -3.65 18.03 1.74
C PRO A 84 -4.02 18.21 3.21
N GLN A 85 -5.23 18.67 3.47
CA GLN A 85 -5.76 18.80 4.82
C GLN A 85 -6.21 17.43 5.33
N VAL A 86 -5.72 17.04 6.50
CA VAL A 86 -6.08 15.77 7.16
C VAL A 86 -6.41 16.07 8.61
N LYS A 87 -7.65 15.78 9.01
CA LYS A 87 -8.16 16.10 10.36
C LYS A 87 -7.71 15.10 11.42
N ASN A 88 -7.69 13.81 11.07
CA ASN A 88 -7.35 12.71 11.97
C ASN A 88 -6.98 11.43 11.20
N LYS A 89 -6.56 10.37 11.91
CA LYS A 89 -6.12 9.09 11.33
C LYS A 89 -7.22 8.31 10.58
N LYS A 90 -8.50 8.63 10.79
CA LYS A 90 -9.65 8.02 10.12
C LYS A 90 -10.30 8.94 9.08
N ASP A 91 -9.63 10.05 8.74
CA ASP A 91 -10.18 11.04 7.81
C ASP A 91 -10.15 10.51 6.38
N ILE A 92 -11.34 10.32 5.81
CA ILE A 92 -11.55 9.89 4.42
C ILE A 92 -11.89 11.06 3.48
N GLY A 93 -11.78 12.32 3.95
CA GLY A 93 -12.22 13.50 3.20
C GLY A 93 -11.47 13.78 1.90
N ASN A 94 -10.28 13.20 1.70
CA ASN A 94 -9.53 13.29 0.45
C ASN A 94 -9.84 12.12 -0.53
N PHE A 95 -10.80 11.25 -0.19
CA PHE A 95 -11.23 10.12 -1.00
C PHE A 95 -12.68 10.33 -1.48
N HIS A 96 -12.97 9.91 -2.71
CA HIS A 96 -14.29 10.00 -3.33
C HIS A 96 -15.10 8.70 -3.11
N ALA A 97 -14.98 8.07 -1.94
CA ALA A 97 -15.72 6.84 -1.65
C ALA A 97 -17.14 7.18 -1.18
N LEU A 98 -18.15 6.96 -2.03
CA LEU A 98 -19.54 7.05 -1.61
C LEU A 98 -19.93 5.77 -0.89
N LYS A 99 -20.85 5.88 0.08
CA LYS A 99 -21.37 4.71 0.78
C LYS A 99 -22.04 3.71 -0.19
N ASP A 100 -22.60 4.24 -1.26
CA ASP A 100 -23.27 3.47 -2.31
C ASP A 100 -22.29 2.71 -3.21
N ASP A 101 -21.00 3.08 -3.20
CA ASP A 101 -19.94 2.39 -3.95
C ASP A 101 -19.34 1.22 -3.17
N LEU A 102 -19.73 1.01 -1.89
CA LEU A 102 -19.20 -0.12 -1.14
C LEU A 102 -19.71 -1.43 -1.76
N PRO A 103 -18.80 -2.37 -2.06
CA PRO A 103 -19.21 -3.69 -2.51
C PRO A 103 -20.04 -4.36 -1.40
N PRO A 104 -20.98 -5.23 -1.77
CA PRO A 104 -21.69 -6.03 -0.77
C PRO A 104 -20.67 -6.81 0.05
N GLN A 105 -20.80 -6.76 1.38
CA GLN A 105 -20.01 -7.61 2.25
C GLN A 105 -20.52 -9.04 2.13
N VAL A 106 -19.82 -9.84 1.33
CA VAL A 106 -20.08 -11.27 1.16
C VAL A 106 -19.07 -12.06 1.99
N PRO A 107 -19.49 -13.11 2.72
CA PRO A 107 -18.55 -14.02 3.36
C PRO A 107 -17.60 -14.62 2.33
N TYR A 108 -16.31 -14.63 2.64
CA TYR A 108 -15.31 -15.29 1.80
C TYR A 108 -15.62 -16.79 1.71
N LYS A 109 -15.48 -17.35 0.50
CA LYS A 109 -15.59 -18.78 0.24
C LYS A 109 -14.32 -19.23 -0.46
N ASP A 110 -13.54 -20.04 0.23
CA ASP A 110 -12.35 -20.69 -0.32
C ASP A 110 -12.75 -21.58 -1.52
N ASP A 111 -12.10 -21.37 -2.64
CA ASP A 111 -12.29 -22.15 -3.87
C ASP A 111 -11.36 -23.38 -3.93
N GLY A 112 -10.47 -23.55 -2.94
CA GLY A 112 -9.54 -24.67 -2.79
C GLY A 112 -8.38 -24.64 -3.79
N SER A 113 -8.28 -23.60 -4.62
CA SER A 113 -7.20 -23.47 -5.61
C SER A 113 -5.86 -23.17 -4.94
N GLY A 114 -5.88 -22.50 -3.79
CA GLY A 114 -4.71 -22.14 -3.01
C GLY A 114 -3.78 -21.15 -3.69
N TRP A 115 -4.28 -20.31 -4.61
CA TRP A 115 -3.50 -19.20 -5.18
C TRP A 115 -3.14 -18.14 -4.12
N ASP A 116 -3.88 -18.13 -3.01
CA ASP A 116 -3.81 -17.18 -1.90
C ASP A 116 -3.24 -17.79 -0.60
N LYS A 117 -2.63 -18.98 -0.66
CA LYS A 117 -2.05 -19.68 0.52
C LYS A 117 -1.08 -18.82 1.36
N ASP A 118 -0.32 -17.96 0.68
CA ASP A 118 0.68 -17.08 1.32
C ASP A 118 0.16 -15.64 1.52
N PHE A 119 -1.12 -15.38 1.22
CA PHE A 119 -1.70 -14.04 1.30
C PHE A 119 -2.02 -13.63 2.75
N ALA A 120 -2.41 -14.59 3.61
CA ALA A 120 -2.70 -14.34 5.02
C ALA A 120 -2.79 -15.63 5.86
N THR A 121 -1.67 -16.15 6.35
CA THR A 121 -1.62 -17.08 7.51
C THR A 121 -0.91 -16.42 8.69
N SER A 122 -1.31 -15.19 9.03
CA SER A 122 -1.41 -14.83 10.44
C SER A 122 -2.85 -15.13 10.83
N THR A 123 -3.13 -16.38 11.20
CA THR A 123 -4.30 -16.67 12.04
C THR A 123 -4.22 -15.67 13.18
N PHE A 124 -5.22 -14.79 13.27
CA PHE A 124 -5.44 -13.92 14.41
C PHE A 124 -5.84 -14.79 15.61
N ASP A 125 -4.91 -15.61 16.07
CA ASP A 125 -4.84 -16.12 17.43
C ASP A 125 -3.79 -15.25 18.14
N ASP A 126 -4.01 -13.94 18.16
CA ASP A 126 -3.39 -13.07 19.17
C ASP A 126 -4.27 -13.21 20.42
N PRO A 127 -3.81 -13.93 21.47
CA PRO A 127 -4.62 -14.16 22.67
C PRO A 127 -4.92 -12.89 23.49
N GLU A 128 -4.43 -11.72 23.06
CA GLU A 128 -4.55 -10.45 23.78
C GLU A 128 -5.85 -9.68 23.48
N GLU A 129 -6.57 -9.97 22.39
CA GLU A 129 -7.83 -9.26 22.06
C GLU A 129 -9.10 -9.88 22.65
N GLN A 130 -8.98 -10.91 23.50
CA GLN A 130 -10.13 -11.66 24.04
C GLN A 130 -10.71 -11.10 25.35
N GLU A 131 -10.07 -10.11 26.01
CA GLU A 131 -10.60 -9.51 27.25
C GLU A 131 -11.57 -8.33 27.03
N ALA A 132 -11.55 -7.66 25.88
CA ALA A 132 -12.33 -6.42 25.72
C ALA A 132 -13.80 -6.63 25.28
N GLY A 133 -14.17 -7.85 24.84
CA GLY A 133 -15.47 -8.12 24.20
C GLY A 133 -16.51 -8.84 25.04
N HIS A 134 -16.16 -9.35 26.23
CA HIS A 134 -17.06 -10.21 27.01
C HIS A 134 -17.88 -9.50 28.10
N ASP A 135 -17.63 -8.21 28.36
CA ASP A 135 -18.25 -7.49 29.49
C ASP A 135 -19.56 -6.74 29.16
N LEU A 136 -20.27 -7.13 28.08
CA LEU A 136 -21.56 -6.53 27.71
C LEU A 136 -22.72 -7.54 27.58
N MET A 137 -22.50 -8.83 27.81
CA MET A 137 -23.55 -9.86 27.70
C MET A 137 -24.01 -10.44 29.04
N THR A 138 -23.49 -9.97 30.18
CA THR A 138 -23.94 -10.41 31.51
C THR A 138 -24.65 -9.29 32.26
N LEU A 139 -25.76 -8.81 31.70
CA LEU A 139 -26.75 -8.10 32.50
C LEU A 139 -28.15 -8.68 32.28
N THR A 140 -28.70 -9.21 33.38
CA THR A 140 -30.13 -9.41 33.68
C THR A 140 -30.77 -10.76 33.34
N LEU A 141 -30.61 -11.76 34.22
CA LEU A 141 -31.75 -12.55 34.70
C LEU A 141 -31.63 -12.75 36.23
N LEU A 142 -32.52 -12.09 36.94
CA LEU A 142 -32.67 -12.10 38.40
C LEU A 142 -33.62 -13.23 38.83
N THR A 143 -33.47 -13.62 40.10
CA THR A 143 -34.38 -14.34 41.03
C THR A 143 -34.13 -15.84 41.27
N PRO A 144 -34.56 -16.41 42.43
CA PRO A 144 -34.11 -16.06 43.79
C PRO A 144 -33.79 -17.31 44.64
N SER A 145 -33.20 -17.11 45.81
CA SER A 145 -33.09 -18.04 46.96
C SER A 145 -31.79 -18.83 47.06
N GLY A 146 -31.23 -18.84 48.28
CA GLY A 146 -30.30 -19.88 48.73
C GLY A 146 -28.94 -19.35 49.17
N LEU A 147 -28.87 -18.95 50.44
CA LEU A 147 -27.64 -18.68 51.17
C LEU A 147 -26.78 -19.96 51.25
N GLN A 148 -25.58 -19.99 50.68
CA GLN A 148 -24.50 -20.90 51.08
C GLN A 148 -23.16 -20.19 50.88
N VAL A 149 -22.44 -19.99 51.99
CA VAL A 149 -21.06 -19.51 52.04
C VAL A 149 -20.19 -20.76 52.17
N THR A 150 -19.23 -20.97 51.27
CA THR A 150 -18.14 -21.93 51.48
C THR A 150 -16.78 -21.31 51.17
N PRO A 151 -15.71 -21.69 51.90
CA PRO A 151 -14.49 -20.91 51.99
C PRO A 151 -13.41 -21.33 50.99
N LEU A 152 -12.51 -20.38 50.76
CA LEU A 152 -11.26 -20.40 50.02
C LEU A 152 -10.46 -21.71 50.16
N GLY A 153 -10.19 -22.39 49.04
CA GLY A 153 -9.37 -23.60 48.96
C GLY A 153 -8.31 -23.49 47.87
N ASN A 154 -7.05 -23.50 48.29
CA ASN A 154 -5.82 -23.33 47.52
C ASN A 154 -5.67 -24.25 46.29
N ALA A 155 -5.17 -23.70 45.19
CA ALA A 155 -4.36 -24.43 44.21
C ALA A 155 -3.39 -23.48 43.48
N PRO A 156 -2.22 -23.98 43.02
CA PRO A 156 -0.94 -23.25 43.02
C PRO A 156 -0.63 -22.48 41.72
N LEU A 157 0.24 -21.48 41.84
CA LEU A 157 0.78 -20.70 40.72
C LEU A 157 1.66 -21.59 39.80
N PRO A 158 1.51 -21.52 38.46
CA PRO A 158 2.43 -22.20 37.56
C PRO A 158 3.78 -21.46 37.45
N VAL A 159 4.84 -22.27 37.48
CA VAL A 159 6.26 -21.92 37.49
C VAL A 159 6.71 -21.33 36.14
N ARG A 160 7.50 -20.25 36.19
CA ARG A 160 8.17 -19.61 35.04
C ARG A 160 9.10 -20.60 34.30
N VAL A 161 8.89 -20.77 33.00
CA VAL A 161 9.87 -21.41 32.09
C VAL A 161 10.88 -20.36 31.57
N PRO A 162 12.19 -20.68 31.50
CA PRO A 162 13.22 -19.73 31.07
C PRO A 162 13.27 -19.57 29.54
N ILE A 163 13.54 -18.33 29.12
CA ILE A 163 13.73 -17.91 27.73
C ILE A 163 15.09 -18.41 27.23
N VAL A 164 15.13 -19.15 26.13
CA VAL A 164 16.37 -19.48 25.40
C VAL A 164 16.37 -18.74 24.06
N ASN A 165 17.33 -17.83 23.91
CA ASN A 165 17.64 -17.12 22.66
C ASN A 165 18.45 -18.02 21.73
N PRO A 166 18.07 -18.20 20.45
CA PRO A 166 18.96 -18.80 19.46
C PRO A 166 19.59 -17.71 18.58
N ALA A 167 20.80 -17.29 18.97
CA ALA A 167 21.74 -16.64 18.06
C ALA A 167 22.74 -17.68 17.54
N HIS A 168 22.99 -17.64 16.22
CA HIS A 168 23.92 -18.46 15.43
C HIS A 168 23.51 -19.95 15.31
N VAL A 169 23.45 -20.53 14.11
CA VAL A 169 24.61 -21.04 13.37
C VAL A 169 24.35 -21.05 11.86
N SER A 170 25.45 -20.79 11.14
CA SER A 170 25.66 -20.71 9.70
C SER A 170 25.88 -22.08 9.03
N THR A 171 25.74 -22.09 7.69
CA THR A 171 26.38 -23.01 6.70
C THR A 171 25.72 -24.37 6.48
N HIS A 172 25.17 -24.60 5.29
CA HIS A 172 25.87 -25.33 4.22
C HIS A 172 25.06 -25.39 2.92
N GLN A 173 25.74 -25.09 1.81
CA GLN A 173 25.38 -25.43 0.44
C GLN A 173 25.21 -26.95 0.29
N PHE A 174 24.41 -27.41 -0.67
CA PHE A 174 24.80 -28.50 -1.58
C PHE A 174 23.89 -28.54 -2.83
N THR A 175 24.57 -28.46 -3.99
CA THR A 175 24.28 -28.99 -5.35
C THR A 175 22.94 -28.72 -6.02
#